data_AF-W5MDV8-F1
#
_entry.id   AF-W5MDV8-F1
#
_cell.length_a   1.000
_cell.length_b   1.000
_cell.length_c   1.000
_cell.angle_alpha   90.00
_cell.angle_beta   90.00
_cell.angle_gamma   90.00
#
_symmetry.space_group_name_H-M   'P 1'
#
loop_
_entity.id
_entity.type
_entity.pdbx_description
1 polymer ?
#
loop_
_entity_poly.entity_id
_entity_poly.type
_entity_poly.pdbx_seq_one_letter_code
_entity_poly.pdbx_strand_id
1 'polypeptide(L)'
;MNRPVKVILVTTAVCAALLSFLWRDTFDAESLRGARVLVTGSSKGIGEQMAYHYARFGAQIVITARSKDALLKVAERCQELGAQRVLQVAADMSVPTDSERVVAFAVEKLGGLDYLVLNHIGSSNFAMWDGDVEHIRTLMQVRPSGAL
;
A
#
# COMPACT_ATOMS: atom_id res chain seq x y z
N MET A 1 49.74 19.83 -4.16
CA MET A 1 48.27 19.99 -4.32
C MET A 1 47.90 21.42 -3.96
N ASN A 2 47.33 22.19 -4.90
CA ASN A 2 47.10 23.62 -4.75
C ASN A 2 45.99 23.91 -3.71
N ARG A 3 46.15 24.98 -2.91
CA ARG A 3 45.15 25.48 -1.94
C ARG A 3 43.71 25.52 -2.47
N PRO A 4 43.41 26.03 -3.68
CA PRO A 4 42.05 26.04 -4.23
C PRO A 4 41.44 24.63 -4.40
N VAL A 5 42.25 23.64 -4.78
CA VAL A 5 41.78 22.26 -4.97
C VAL A 5 41.36 21.62 -3.65
N LYS A 6 42.08 21.88 -2.55
CA LYS A 6 41.69 21.40 -1.21
C LYS A 6 40.39 22.01 -0.72
N VAL A 7 40.17 23.31 -0.96
CA VAL A 7 38.95 24.01 -0.53
C VAL A 7 37.73 23.44 -1.25
N ILE A 8 37.81 23.28 -2.58
CA ILE A 8 36.70 22.72 -3.37
C ILE A 8 36.34 21.31 -2.86
N LEU A 9 37.35 20.45 -2.64
CA LEU A 9 37.14 19.06 -2.22
C LEU A 9 36.51 18.94 -0.82
N VAL A 10 36.87 19.83 0.10
CA VAL A 10 36.26 19.90 1.43
C VAL A 10 34.83 20.40 1.34
N THR A 11 34.56 21.43 0.53
CA THR A 11 33.20 21.95 0.37
C THR A 11 32.24 20.94 -0.27
N THR A 12 32.67 20.20 -1.30
CA THR A 12 31.83 19.14 -1.87
C THR A 12 31.60 17.99 -0.90
N ALA A 13 32.59 17.59 -0.10
CA ALA A 13 32.41 16.57 0.93
C ALA A 13 31.41 17.00 2.02
N VAL A 14 31.48 18.26 2.47
CA VAL A 14 30.54 18.83 3.45
C VAL A 14 29.13 18.94 2.86
N CYS A 15 28.99 19.41 1.62
CA CYS A 15 27.70 19.46 0.93
C CYS A 15 27.10 18.06 0.74
N ALA A 16 27.90 17.06 0.35
CA ALA A 16 27.44 15.67 0.20
C ALA A 16 26.99 15.08 1.54
N ALA A 17 27.73 15.34 2.63
CA ALA A 17 27.35 14.90 3.97
C ALA A 17 26.06 15.56 4.46
N LEU A 18 25.90 16.87 4.22
CA LEU A 18 24.69 17.62 4.53
C LEU A 18 23.48 17.12 3.71
N LEU A 19 23.65 16.92 2.41
CA LEU A 19 22.62 16.33 1.55
C LEU A 19 22.22 14.94 2.03
N SER A 20 23.18 14.09 2.39
CA SER A 20 22.92 12.74 2.92
C SER A 20 22.20 12.76 4.26
N PHE A 21 22.45 13.78 5.09
CA PHE A 21 21.78 13.95 6.38
C PHE A 21 20.37 14.50 6.21
N LEU A 22 20.19 15.47 5.31
CA LEU A 22 18.89 16.09 5.01
C LEU A 22 17.97 15.18 4.19
N TRP A 23 18.53 14.22 3.44
CA TRP A 23 17.78 13.19 2.71
C TRP A 23 17.57 11.92 3.53
N ARG A 24 17.97 11.89 4.80
CA ARG A 24 17.82 10.70 5.62
C ARG A 24 16.32 10.47 5.89
N ASP A 25 15.85 9.28 5.52
CA ASP A 25 14.45 8.88 5.74
C ASP A 25 14.15 8.86 7.24
N THR A 26 13.12 9.60 7.65
CA THR A 26 12.68 9.69 9.05
C THR A 26 11.65 8.62 9.40
N PHE A 27 11.46 7.62 8.55
CA PHE A 27 10.54 6.53 8.80
C PHE A 27 10.91 5.74 10.07
N ASP A 28 9.97 5.70 11.01
CA ASP A 28 10.05 4.87 12.21
C ASP A 28 9.06 3.70 12.09
N ALA A 29 9.58 2.48 11.98
CA ALA A 29 8.77 1.27 11.87
C ALA A 29 7.91 1.01 13.11
N GLU A 30 8.36 1.42 14.30
CA GLU A 30 7.60 1.23 15.54
C GLU A 30 6.32 2.07 15.57
N SER A 31 6.29 3.19 14.84
CA SER A 31 5.09 4.03 14.70
C SER A 31 3.90 3.30 14.06
N LEU A 32 4.15 2.20 13.34
CA LEU A 32 3.13 1.37 12.70
C LEU A 32 2.66 0.19 13.56
N ARG A 33 3.28 -0.03 14.73
CA ARG A 33 2.89 -1.12 15.63
C ARG A 33 1.48 -0.87 16.15
N GLY A 34 0.60 -1.84 15.94
CA GLY A 34 -0.81 -1.76 16.35
C GLY A 34 -1.69 -0.89 15.43
N ALA A 35 -1.12 -0.24 14.42
CA ALA A 35 -1.87 0.56 13.46
C ALA A 35 -2.91 -0.28 12.72
N ARG A 36 -4.06 0.31 12.41
CA ARG A 36 -5.21 -0.34 11.76
C ARG A 36 -5.16 -0.04 10.26
N VAL A 37 -4.84 -1.03 9.45
CA VAL A 37 -4.53 -0.85 8.03
C VAL A 37 -5.46 -1.68 7.15
N LEU A 38 -6.05 -1.07 6.14
CA LEU A 38 -6.76 -1.76 5.07
C LEU A 38 -5.90 -1.75 3.79
N VAL A 39 -5.55 -2.92 3.28
CA VAL A 39 -4.78 -3.07 2.04
C VAL A 39 -5.64 -3.69 0.94
N THR A 40 -5.83 -2.94 -0.16
CA THR A 40 -6.60 -3.40 -1.33
C THR A 40 -5.71 -4.04 -2.39
N GLY A 41 -6.26 -5.01 -3.12
CA GLY A 41 -5.52 -5.72 -4.17
C GLY A 41 -4.35 -6.53 -3.62
N SER A 42 -4.51 -7.12 -2.44
CA SER A 42 -3.42 -7.70 -1.65
C SER A 42 -3.24 -9.20 -1.82
N SER A 43 -3.88 -9.83 -2.81
CA SER A 43 -3.73 -11.27 -3.08
C SER A 43 -2.43 -11.64 -3.82
N LYS A 44 -1.73 -10.65 -4.40
CA LYS A 44 -0.46 -10.84 -5.11
C LYS A 44 0.30 -9.52 -5.28
N GLY A 45 1.59 -9.60 -5.61
CA GLY A 45 2.38 -8.46 -6.09
C GLY A 45 2.62 -7.40 -5.02
N ILE A 46 2.52 -6.12 -5.39
CA ILE A 46 2.85 -5.00 -4.49
C ILE A 46 1.94 -4.97 -3.26
N GLY A 47 0.63 -5.21 -3.44
CA GLY A 47 -0.34 -5.25 -2.34
C GLY A 47 -0.05 -6.35 -1.32
N GLU A 48 0.36 -7.52 -1.80
CA GLU A 48 0.80 -8.62 -0.95
C GLU A 48 2.06 -8.24 -0.14
N GLN A 49 3.08 -7.70 -0.81
CA GLN A 49 4.31 -7.31 -0.13
C GLN A 49 4.09 -6.18 0.88
N MET A 50 3.21 -5.21 0.58
CA MET A 50 2.82 -4.18 1.54
C MET A 50 2.15 -4.79 2.77
N ALA A 51 1.24 -5.77 2.60
CA ALA A 51 0.64 -6.48 3.72
C ALA A 51 1.70 -7.17 4.58
N TYR A 52 2.71 -7.80 3.96
CA TYR A 52 3.84 -8.41 4.67
C TYR A 52 4.70 -7.39 5.43
N HIS A 53 4.91 -6.20 4.88
CA HIS A 53 5.65 -5.15 5.58
C HIS A 53 4.89 -4.62 6.80
N TYR A 54 3.61 -4.30 6.65
CA TYR A 54 2.76 -3.91 7.78
C TYR A 54 2.68 -5.01 8.85
N ALA A 55 2.62 -6.28 8.42
CA ALA A 55 2.67 -7.43 9.33
C ALA A 55 3.97 -7.47 10.13
N ARG A 56 5.13 -7.31 9.50
CA ARG A 56 6.44 -7.26 10.17
C ARG A 56 6.56 -6.12 11.17
N PHE A 57 5.88 -5.01 10.92
CA PHE A 57 5.81 -3.88 11.85
C PHE A 57 4.79 -4.07 12.98
N GLY A 58 4.09 -5.21 13.01
CA GLY A 58 3.13 -5.52 14.06
C GLY A 58 1.82 -4.75 13.94
N ALA A 59 1.40 -4.38 12.73
CA ALA A 59 0.11 -3.75 12.50
C ALA A 59 -1.06 -4.75 12.67
N GLN A 60 -2.27 -4.20 12.79
CA GLN A 60 -3.53 -4.91 12.63
C GLN A 60 -4.05 -4.66 11.21
N ILE A 61 -4.17 -5.71 10.40
CA ILE A 61 -4.40 -5.55 8.96
C ILE A 61 -5.69 -6.24 8.50
N VAL A 62 -6.41 -5.56 7.61
CA VAL A 62 -7.47 -6.13 6.78
C VAL A 62 -6.96 -6.19 5.35
N ILE A 63 -7.04 -7.36 4.73
CA ILE A 63 -6.62 -7.59 3.35
C ILE A 63 -7.83 -7.90 2.45
N THR A 64 -7.83 -7.36 1.24
CA THR A 64 -8.94 -7.56 0.29
C THR A 64 -8.48 -7.75 -1.15
N ALA A 65 -9.15 -8.68 -1.83
CA ALA A 65 -9.01 -9.04 -3.23
C ALA A 65 -10.15 -9.98 -3.64
N ARG A 66 -10.23 -10.34 -4.92
CA ARG A 66 -11.28 -11.24 -5.45
C ARG A 66 -11.06 -12.71 -5.07
N SER A 67 -9.81 -13.17 -5.04
CA SER A 67 -9.49 -14.58 -4.77
C SER A 67 -9.35 -14.84 -3.28
N LYS A 68 -10.33 -15.55 -2.70
CA LYS A 68 -10.33 -15.95 -1.29
C LYS A 68 -9.16 -16.86 -0.92
N ASP A 69 -8.84 -17.84 -1.78
CA ASP A 69 -7.75 -18.78 -1.51
C ASP A 69 -6.37 -18.11 -1.50
N ALA A 70 -6.17 -17.12 -2.39
CA ALA A 70 -4.95 -16.34 -2.40
C ALA A 70 -4.86 -15.44 -1.16
N LEU A 71 -5.96 -14.81 -0.75
CA LEU A 71 -6.00 -14.01 0.49
C LEU A 71 -5.68 -14.87 1.72
N LEU A 72 -6.17 -16.10 1.79
CA LEU A 72 -5.92 -16.98 2.93
C LEU A 72 -4.42 -17.22 3.12
N LYS A 73 -3.70 -17.52 2.04
CA LYS A 73 -2.24 -17.72 2.05
C LYS A 73 -1.50 -16.46 2.51
N VAL A 74 -1.92 -15.30 2.01
CA VAL A 74 -1.35 -14.00 2.42
C VAL A 74 -1.64 -13.75 3.90
N ALA A 75 -2.84 -14.08 4.38
CA ALA A 75 -3.22 -13.89 5.77
C ALA A 75 -2.38 -14.75 6.72
N GLU A 76 -2.24 -16.05 6.42
CA GLU A 76 -1.39 -16.98 7.14
C GLU A 76 0.05 -16.45 7.21
N ARG A 77 0.60 -16.03 6.06
CA ARG A 77 1.95 -15.48 6.01
C ARG A 77 2.09 -14.19 6.81
N CYS A 78 1.10 -13.31 6.81
CA CYS A 78 1.12 -12.09 7.64
C CYS A 78 1.12 -12.42 9.14
N GLN A 79 0.36 -13.43 9.56
CA GLN A 79 0.37 -13.87 10.97
C GLN A 79 1.76 -14.38 11.37
N GLU A 80 2.39 -15.21 10.53
CA GLU A 80 3.76 -15.70 10.76
C GLU A 80 4.79 -14.56 10.85
N LEU A 81 4.58 -13.48 10.10
CA LEU A 81 5.48 -12.32 10.06
C LEU A 81 5.34 -11.39 11.27
N GLY A 82 4.36 -11.60 12.14
CA GLY A 82 4.20 -10.83 13.38
C GLY A 82 3.07 -9.81 13.38
N ALA A 83 2.12 -9.89 12.44
CA ALA A 83 0.91 -9.06 12.50
C ALA A 83 0.17 -9.33 13.82
N GLN A 84 -0.27 -8.27 14.50
CA GLN A 84 -1.06 -8.41 15.73
C GLN A 84 -2.44 -9.02 15.45
N ARG A 85 -3.00 -8.70 14.28
CA ARG A 85 -4.28 -9.22 13.83
C ARG A 85 -4.33 -9.17 12.32
N VAL A 86 -4.88 -10.23 11.72
CA VAL A 86 -5.08 -10.30 10.26
C VAL A 86 -6.50 -10.75 9.99
N LEU A 87 -7.22 -9.97 9.20
CA LEU A 87 -8.58 -10.25 8.75
C LEU A 87 -8.60 -10.19 7.22
N GLN A 88 -9.44 -11.01 6.60
CA GLN A 88 -9.60 -11.00 5.16
C GLN A 88 -11.05 -10.77 4.77
N VAL A 89 -11.26 -10.04 3.68
CA VAL A 89 -12.57 -9.88 3.06
C VAL A 89 -12.41 -10.02 1.55
N ALA A 90 -13.07 -11.02 0.97
CA ALA A 90 -13.12 -11.14 -0.48
C ALA A 90 -14.12 -10.13 -1.03
N ALA A 91 -13.71 -9.37 -2.05
CA ALA A 91 -14.53 -8.34 -2.67
C ALA A 91 -14.00 -7.99 -4.07
N ASP A 92 -14.91 -7.53 -4.92
CA ASP A 92 -14.58 -6.89 -6.18
C ASP A 92 -14.64 -5.36 -6.04
N MET A 93 -13.48 -4.70 -6.08
CA MET A 93 -13.40 -3.25 -5.95
C MET A 93 -13.99 -2.49 -7.15
N SER A 94 -14.31 -3.17 -8.25
CA SER A 94 -15.08 -2.57 -9.35
C SER A 94 -16.58 -2.43 -9.03
N VAL A 95 -17.06 -3.12 -7.98
CA VAL A 95 -18.44 -3.07 -7.52
C VAL A 95 -18.57 -2.10 -6.34
N PRO A 96 -19.32 -0.98 -6.46
CA PRO A 96 -19.38 0.05 -5.41
C PRO A 96 -19.89 -0.45 -4.06
N THR A 97 -20.88 -1.34 -4.05
CA THR A 97 -21.41 -1.90 -2.80
C THR A 97 -20.38 -2.76 -2.07
N ASP A 98 -19.44 -3.35 -2.80
CA ASP A 98 -18.38 -4.17 -2.23
C ASP A 98 -17.28 -3.32 -1.60
N SER A 99 -16.92 -2.19 -2.21
CA SER A 99 -15.94 -1.26 -1.64
C SER A 99 -16.44 -0.63 -0.33
N GLU A 100 -17.71 -0.20 -0.30
CA GLU A 100 -18.36 0.30 0.92
C GLU A 100 -18.40 -0.76 2.03
N ARG A 101 -18.79 -2.00 1.68
CA ARG A 101 -18.82 -3.13 2.61
C ARG A 101 -17.44 -3.44 3.18
N VAL A 102 -16.38 -3.36 2.38
CA VAL A 102 -15.00 -3.62 2.81
C VAL A 102 -14.52 -2.56 3.80
N VAL A 103 -14.78 -1.28 3.52
CA VAL A 103 -14.40 -0.20 4.44
C VAL A 103 -15.18 -0.32 5.75
N ALA A 104 -16.50 -0.53 5.68
CA ALA A 104 -17.33 -0.75 6.86
C ALA A 104 -16.85 -1.94 7.71
N PHE A 105 -16.55 -3.07 7.06
CA PHE A 105 -15.98 -4.24 7.72
C PHE A 105 -14.65 -3.92 8.39
N ALA A 106 -13.74 -3.20 7.72
CA ALA A 106 -12.45 -2.86 8.29
C ALA A 106 -12.59 -1.95 9.52
N VAL A 107 -13.41 -0.90 9.41
CA VAL A 107 -13.68 0.03 10.52
C VAL A 107 -14.31 -0.69 11.70
N GLU A 108 -15.32 -1.53 11.47
CA GLU A 108 -15.98 -2.28 12.55
C GLU A 108 -15.02 -3.26 13.22
N LYS A 109 -14.32 -4.09 12.44
CA LYS A 109 -13.52 -5.18 13.00
C LYS A 109 -12.22 -4.72 13.63
N LEU A 110 -11.61 -3.65 13.12
CA LEU A 110 -10.39 -3.07 13.68
C LEU A 110 -10.68 -2.02 14.76
N GLY A 111 -11.94 -1.60 14.94
CA GLY A 111 -12.32 -0.53 15.87
C GLY A 111 -11.91 0.86 15.36
N GLY A 112 -11.81 1.04 14.04
CA GLY A 112 -11.41 2.25 13.31
C GLY A 112 -10.33 1.96 12.27
N LEU A 113 -9.83 2.99 11.59
CA LEU A 113 -8.89 2.85 10.48
C LEU A 113 -7.88 4.00 10.49
N ASP A 114 -6.59 3.66 10.48
CA ASP A 114 -5.48 4.64 10.45
C ASP A 114 -4.93 4.82 9.03
N TYR A 115 -4.82 3.72 8.28
CA TYR A 115 -4.25 3.71 6.94
C TYR A 115 -5.14 2.95 5.95
N LEU A 116 -5.35 3.57 4.78
CA LEU A 116 -6.02 2.97 3.63
C LEU A 116 -5.07 2.91 2.45
N VAL A 117 -4.71 1.69 2.02
CA VAL A 117 -3.80 1.46 0.91
C VAL A 117 -4.60 1.06 -0.33
N LEU A 118 -4.78 2.02 -1.23
CA LEU A 118 -5.48 1.86 -2.52
C LEU A 118 -4.49 1.35 -3.59
N ASN A 119 -4.31 0.04 -3.67
CA ASN A 119 -3.38 -0.61 -4.60
C ASN A 119 -4.08 -1.49 -5.64
N HIS A 120 -5.37 -1.80 -5.46
CA HIS A 120 -6.10 -2.54 -6.47
C HIS A 120 -6.09 -1.78 -7.82
N ILE A 121 -5.82 -2.49 -8.90
CA ILE A 121 -5.92 -1.99 -10.27
C ILE A 121 -6.66 -3.00 -11.12
N GLY A 122 -7.46 -2.51 -12.07
CA GLY A 122 -8.05 -3.35 -13.12
C GLY A 122 -6.96 -4.01 -13.97
N SER A 123 -7.29 -5.12 -14.62
CA SER A 123 -6.37 -5.75 -15.56
C SER A 123 -6.21 -4.85 -16.79
N SER A 124 -4.98 -4.43 -17.11
CA SER A 124 -4.67 -3.70 -18.34
C SER A 124 -3.60 -4.47 -19.12
N ASN A 125 -3.89 -4.79 -20.37
CA ASN A 125 -2.88 -5.37 -21.26
C ASN A 125 -2.00 -4.25 -21.82
N PHE A 126 -0.70 -4.53 -21.99
CA PHE A 126 0.18 -3.60 -22.68
C PHE A 126 -0.02 -3.73 -24.19
N ALA A 127 -0.91 -2.91 -24.74
CA ALA A 127 -1.27 -2.91 -26.15
C ALA A 127 -1.41 -1.47 -26.67
N MET A 128 -1.26 -1.29 -27.99
CA MET A 128 -1.62 -0.03 -28.63
C MET A 128 -3.13 0.17 -28.50
N TRP A 129 -3.54 1.40 -28.19
CA TRP A 129 -4.94 1.75 -28.06
C TRP A 129 -5.72 1.40 -29.32
N ASP A 130 -6.78 0.60 -29.16
CA ASP A 130 -7.61 0.09 -30.25
C ASP A 130 -8.95 0.83 -30.39
N GLY A 131 -9.23 1.79 -29.50
CA GLY A 131 -10.50 2.52 -29.46
C GLY A 131 -11.51 2.01 -28.45
N ASP A 132 -11.18 1.02 -27.60
CA ASP A 132 -12.10 0.48 -26.59
C ASP A 132 -12.32 1.44 -25.40
N VAL A 133 -13.17 2.44 -25.62
CA VAL A 133 -13.58 3.43 -24.62
C VAL A 133 -14.17 2.78 -23.36
N GLU A 134 -14.79 1.60 -23.46
CA GLU A 134 -15.41 0.93 -22.30
C GLU A 134 -14.35 0.31 -21.38
N HIS A 135 -13.24 -0.18 -21.94
CA HIS A 135 -12.07 -0.57 -21.13
C HIS A 135 -11.51 0.62 -20.33
N ILE A 136 -11.33 1.77 -20.98
CA ILE A 136 -10.88 2.99 -20.29
C ILE A 136 -11.91 3.46 -19.26
N ARG A 137 -13.20 3.45 -19.58
CA ARG A 137 -14.27 3.84 -18.65
C ARG A 137 -14.26 2.93 -17.42
N THR A 138 -13.98 1.64 -17.59
CA THR A 138 -13.88 0.68 -16.48
C THR A 138 -12.65 0.96 -15.61
N LEU A 139 -11.51 1.31 -16.21
CA LEU A 139 -10.29 1.66 -15.47
C LEU A 139 -10.38 3.01 -14.75
N MET A 140 -11.03 4.01 -15.37
CA MET A 140 -11.16 5.37 -14.84
C MET A 140 -12.41 5.58 -13.97
N GLN A 141 -13.18 4.53 -13.70
CA GLN A 141 -14.36 4.61 -12.85
C GLN A 141 -13.96 4.89 -11.39
N VAL A 142 -13.83 6.18 -11.09
CA VAL A 142 -13.76 6.72 -9.73
C VAL A 142 -15.17 7.18 -9.39
N ARG A 143 -15.94 6.37 -8.67
CA ARG A 143 -17.20 6.84 -8.09
C ARG A 143 -16.93 7.37 -6.68
N PRO A 144 -17.10 8.68 -6.42
CA PRO A 144 -17.12 9.17 -5.06
C PRO A 144 -18.28 8.55 -4.31
N SER A 145 -18.04 8.16 -3.06
CA SER A 145 -19.08 7.76 -2.12
C SER A 145 -20.07 8.92 -1.94
N GLY A 146 -21.31 8.75 -2.41
CA GLY A 146 -22.38 9.74 -2.23
C GLY A 146 -23.24 10.10 -3.45
N ALA A 147 -23.07 9.46 -4.62
CA ALA A 147 -24.06 9.60 -5.69
C ALA A 147 -25.25 8.65 -5.42
N LEU A 148 -26.35 9.23 -4.93
CA LEU A 148 -27.68 8.65 -4.87
C LEU A 148 -28.12 8.06 -6.22
#